data_AF-A0A8T2Q6V5-F1
#
_entry.id   AF-A0A8T2Q6V5-F1
#
_cell.length_a   1.000
_cell.length_b   1.000
_cell.length_c   1.000
_cell.angle_alpha   90.00
_cell.angle_beta   90.00
_cell.angle_gamma   90.00
#
_symmetry.space_group_name_H-M   'P 1'
#
loop_
_entity.id
_entity.type
_entity.pdbx_description
1 polymer ?
#
loop_
_entity_poly.entity_id
_entity_poly.type
_entity_poly.pdbx_seq_one_letter_code
_entity_poly.pdbx_strand_id
1 'polypeptide(L)'
;MKVIIDLHAAPGSQNGQVHSATIDGVSEWSTGSDSTGTSFIDSTLQAIDFLASRYCRREGLFGIELLNEPTSNFVAIDTLKDYYRRGYDIVRKYSADTYVIMCQLLGADPSDLSDLGHQFSNAIIDLHYYNVFGSTFADLSVQENIDYINRERRQEIEKLNVGSNGLLTFVGEWTNEWAFRGASQADYQRFGRAQLQVYGEATAGWAYWNYVIDDSGFNHWDFKQNFQGDSLQKLSNGEWIS
;
A
#
# COMPACT_ATOMS: atom_id res chain seq x y z
N MET A 1 -16.30 -6.91 -9.71
CA MET A 1 -15.33 -5.93 -9.21
C MET A 1 -15.69 -5.60 -7.78
N LYS A 2 -14.71 -5.60 -6.88
CA LYS A 2 -14.85 -5.09 -5.52
C LYS A 2 -14.00 -3.82 -5.39
N VAL A 3 -14.25 -3.02 -4.35
CA VAL A 3 -13.63 -1.71 -4.15
C VAL A 3 -13.00 -1.64 -2.77
N ILE A 4 -11.76 -1.17 -2.71
CA ILE A 4 -11.14 -0.65 -1.49
C ILE A 4 -11.31 0.86 -1.50
N ILE A 5 -11.71 1.43 -0.37
CA ILE A 5 -11.69 2.88 -0.18
C ILE A 5 -10.44 3.19 0.65
N ASP A 6 -9.49 3.91 0.06
CA ASP A 6 -8.28 4.34 0.72
C ASP A 6 -8.35 5.82 1.14
N LEU A 7 -8.05 6.08 2.41
CA LEU A 7 -7.85 7.42 2.94
C LEU A 7 -6.42 7.89 2.63
N HIS A 8 -6.24 8.37 1.39
CA HIS A 8 -4.93 8.66 0.84
C HIS A 8 -4.22 9.89 1.45
N ALA A 9 -5.01 10.86 1.94
CA ALA A 9 -4.53 12.15 2.40
C ALA A 9 -5.23 12.56 3.70
N ALA A 10 -4.44 12.83 4.75
CA ALA A 10 -4.95 13.25 6.05
C ALA A 10 -4.62 14.73 6.36
N PRO A 11 -5.42 15.41 7.19
CA PRO A 11 -5.09 16.75 7.65
C PRO A 11 -3.68 16.84 8.25
N GLY A 12 -2.94 17.87 7.87
CA GLY A 12 -1.55 18.05 8.31
C GLY A 12 -0.52 17.16 7.60
N SER A 13 -0.92 16.28 6.68
CA SER A 13 -0.08 15.26 6.03
C SER A 13 0.52 14.24 7.00
N GLN A 14 0.39 12.96 6.65
CA GLN A 14 0.99 11.84 7.39
C GLN A 14 2.41 11.48 6.96
N ASN A 15 2.92 12.09 5.86
CA ASN A 15 4.23 11.74 5.32
C ASN A 15 5.01 12.87 4.62
N GLY A 16 4.46 14.09 4.56
CA GLY A 16 5.08 15.25 3.92
C GLY A 16 5.25 15.15 2.41
N GLN A 17 4.60 14.21 1.74
CA GLN A 17 4.66 14.06 0.28
C GLN A 17 3.50 14.78 -0.41
N VAL A 18 3.71 15.13 -1.69
CA VAL A 18 2.73 15.81 -2.55
C VAL A 18 1.37 15.12 -2.66
N HIS A 19 1.32 13.81 -2.40
CA HIS A 19 0.10 13.00 -2.51
C HIS A 19 -0.69 12.90 -1.19
N SER A 20 -0.16 13.39 -0.06
CA SER A 20 -0.78 13.21 1.26
C SER A 20 -1.41 14.47 1.86
N ALA A 21 -1.04 15.68 1.39
CA ALA A 21 -1.76 16.93 1.66
C ALA A 21 -1.22 18.08 0.79
N THR A 22 -1.65 19.32 1.06
CA THR A 22 -1.26 20.53 0.32
C THR A 22 0.09 21.15 0.72
N ILE A 23 0.79 20.58 1.71
CA ILE A 23 2.07 21.11 2.21
C ILE A 23 3.13 20.03 2.13
N ASP A 24 4.11 20.23 1.25
CA ASP A 24 5.23 19.32 1.06
C ASP A 24 6.31 19.51 2.12
N GLY A 25 6.98 18.43 2.51
CA GLY A 25 8.12 18.41 3.43
C GLY A 25 7.77 18.56 4.90
N VAL A 26 6.49 18.70 5.26
CA VAL A 26 6.02 18.84 6.64
C VAL A 26 4.92 17.83 6.92
N SER A 27 4.92 17.27 8.13
CA SER A 27 3.86 16.38 8.62
C SER A 27 3.48 16.79 10.04
N GLU A 28 2.24 17.22 10.19
CA GLU A 28 1.60 17.58 11.46
C GLU A 28 0.49 16.60 11.83
N TRP A 29 0.20 15.59 11.01
CA TRP A 29 -0.94 14.69 11.25
C TRP A 29 -0.98 14.08 12.66
N SER A 30 0.17 13.67 13.20
CA SER A 30 0.25 13.03 14.52
C SER A 30 0.27 14.00 15.71
N THR A 31 0.46 15.31 15.48
CA THR A 31 0.74 16.30 16.54
C THR A 31 -0.15 17.56 16.46
N GLY A 32 -0.75 17.81 15.30
CA GLY A 32 -1.50 19.02 14.97
C GLY A 32 -2.97 18.93 15.33
N SER A 33 -3.62 20.08 15.26
CA SER A 33 -5.06 20.24 15.50
C SER A 33 -5.60 21.39 14.66
N ASP A 34 -6.89 21.35 14.35
CA ASP A 34 -7.57 22.45 13.67
C ASP A 34 -7.83 23.65 14.59
N SER A 35 -8.43 24.71 14.04
CA SER A 35 -8.74 25.94 14.80
C SER A 35 -9.76 25.75 15.92
N THR A 36 -10.47 24.63 15.96
CA THR A 36 -11.41 24.27 17.04
C THR A 36 -10.76 23.46 18.15
N GLY A 37 -9.50 23.05 17.96
CA GLY A 37 -8.77 22.18 18.88
C GLY A 37 -9.01 20.69 18.65
N THR A 38 -9.66 20.31 17.53
CA THR A 38 -9.81 18.90 17.15
C THR A 38 -8.50 18.40 16.58
N SER A 39 -7.94 17.33 17.13
CA SER A 39 -6.69 16.76 16.64
C SER A 39 -6.85 16.27 15.20
N PHE A 40 -5.78 16.33 14.40
CA PHE A 40 -5.84 15.83 13.02
C PHE A 40 -6.08 14.31 12.97
N ILE A 41 -5.62 13.55 13.95
CA ILE A 41 -5.99 12.14 14.15
C ILE A 41 -7.50 12.00 14.32
N ASP A 42 -8.14 12.80 15.18
CA ASP A 42 -9.59 12.72 15.40
C ASP A 42 -10.38 13.11 14.15
N SER A 43 -9.94 14.14 13.42
CA SER A 43 -10.54 14.51 12.13
C SER A 43 -10.40 13.39 11.09
N THR A 44 -9.27 12.68 11.09
CA THR A 44 -9.04 11.51 10.23
C THR A 44 -9.98 10.36 10.60
N LEU A 45 -10.15 10.07 11.89
CA LEU A 45 -11.10 9.06 12.39
C LEU A 45 -12.56 9.42 12.08
N GLN A 46 -12.93 10.70 12.09
CA GLN A 46 -14.25 11.17 11.67
C GLN A 46 -14.50 10.89 10.18
N ALA A 47 -13.48 11.04 9.32
CA ALA A 47 -13.58 10.66 7.92
C ALA A 47 -13.80 9.15 7.75
N ILE A 48 -13.07 8.31 8.51
CA ILE A 48 -13.28 6.86 8.52
C ILE A 48 -14.70 6.50 8.98
N ASP A 49 -15.22 7.12 10.04
CA ASP A 49 -16.60 6.90 10.52
C ASP A 49 -17.64 7.27 9.46
N PHE A 50 -17.45 8.40 8.78
CA PHE A 50 -18.29 8.80 7.67
C PHE A 50 -18.27 7.78 6.52
N LEU A 51 -17.08 7.36 6.07
CA LEU A 51 -16.93 6.39 4.99
C LEU A 51 -17.53 5.03 5.36
N ALA A 52 -17.24 4.52 6.56
CA ALA A 52 -17.75 3.26 7.05
C ALA A 52 -19.28 3.28 7.16
N SER A 53 -19.87 4.32 7.77
CA SER A 53 -21.33 4.46 7.89
C SER A 53 -22.03 4.46 6.54
N ARG A 54 -21.39 5.02 5.51
CA ARG A 54 -21.95 5.17 4.17
C ARG A 54 -21.80 3.91 3.32
N TYR A 55 -20.67 3.21 3.42
CA TYR A 55 -20.26 2.20 2.44
C TYR A 55 -20.20 0.77 2.97
N CYS A 56 -20.08 0.52 4.29
CA CYS A 56 -19.92 -0.83 4.83
C CYS A 56 -21.06 -1.81 4.49
N ARG A 57 -22.24 -1.31 4.14
CA ARG A 57 -23.41 -2.13 3.74
C ARG A 57 -23.56 -2.30 2.23
N ARG A 58 -22.58 -1.87 1.44
CA ARG A 58 -22.61 -1.97 -0.02
C ARG A 58 -21.93 -3.26 -0.45
N GLU A 59 -22.60 -4.07 -1.25
CA GLU A 59 -22.06 -5.34 -1.77
C GLU A 59 -20.76 -5.18 -2.57
N GLY A 60 -20.51 -4.00 -3.13
CA GLY A 60 -19.29 -3.69 -3.88
C GLY A 60 -18.07 -3.39 -3.02
N LEU A 61 -18.24 -3.09 -1.73
CA LEU A 61 -17.11 -2.75 -0.84
C LEU A 61 -16.38 -4.03 -0.42
N PHE A 62 -15.06 -4.03 -0.56
CA PHE A 62 -14.17 -5.05 -0.01
C PHE A 62 -13.66 -4.63 1.36
N GLY A 63 -13.06 -3.45 1.43
CA GLY A 63 -12.40 -2.95 2.62
C GLY A 63 -12.25 -1.43 2.64
N ILE A 64 -11.84 -0.93 3.80
CA ILE A 64 -11.46 0.46 4.02
C ILE A 64 -10.02 0.45 4.50
N GLU A 65 -9.16 1.16 3.79
CA GLU A 65 -7.80 1.44 4.24
C GLU A 65 -7.79 2.70 5.09
N LEU A 66 -7.24 2.56 6.28
CA LEU A 66 -7.38 3.57 7.32
C LEU A 66 -6.51 4.80 7.06
N LEU A 67 -5.34 4.63 6.45
CA LEU A 67 -4.42 5.72 6.15
C LEU A 67 -3.33 5.23 5.21
N ASN A 68 -3.15 5.92 4.09
CA ASN A 68 -2.08 5.62 3.16
C ASN A 68 -0.70 6.12 3.65
N GLU A 69 0.34 5.29 3.51
CA GLU A 69 1.76 5.65 3.61
C GLU A 69 2.17 6.58 4.78
N PRO A 70 1.76 6.38 6.05
CA PRO A 70 2.41 7.08 7.15
C PRO A 70 3.90 6.73 7.19
N THR A 71 4.79 7.67 7.55
CA THR A 71 6.24 7.42 7.58
C THR A 71 6.84 7.57 8.98
N SER A 72 7.82 6.71 9.29
CA SER A 72 8.56 6.71 10.55
C SER A 72 9.36 7.99 10.80
N ASN A 73 9.60 8.80 9.76
CA ASN A 73 10.23 10.12 9.90
C ASN A 73 9.37 11.10 10.70
N PHE A 74 8.04 10.92 10.71
CA PHE A 74 7.10 11.85 11.33
C PHE A 74 6.11 11.20 12.30
N VAL A 75 5.85 9.90 12.14
CA VAL A 75 4.85 9.16 12.91
C VAL A 75 5.52 8.08 13.74
N ALA A 76 5.31 8.13 15.07
CA ALA A 76 5.73 7.06 15.96
C ALA A 76 4.83 5.83 15.81
N ILE A 77 5.42 4.64 15.84
CA ILE A 77 4.70 3.37 15.67
C ILE A 77 3.55 3.19 16.67
N ASP A 78 3.73 3.60 17.94
CA ASP A 78 2.67 3.47 18.96
C ASP A 78 1.49 4.39 18.69
N THR A 79 1.74 5.61 18.17
CA THR A 79 0.68 6.53 17.71
C THR A 79 -0.09 5.94 16.54
N LEU A 80 0.61 5.33 15.58
CA LEU A 80 -0.03 4.68 14.44
C LEU A 80 -0.88 3.49 14.87
N LYS A 81 -0.38 2.65 15.78
CA LYS A 81 -1.14 1.50 16.32
C LYS A 81 -2.38 1.94 17.08
N ASP A 82 -2.31 3.01 17.86
CA ASP A 82 -3.50 3.57 18.52
C ASP A 82 -4.54 4.03 17.51
N TYR A 83 -4.11 4.77 16.48
CA TYR A 83 -4.98 5.18 15.37
C TYR A 83 -5.64 3.97 14.69
N TYR A 84 -4.89 2.93 14.35
CA TYR A 84 -5.42 1.72 13.71
C TYR A 84 -6.42 0.96 14.60
N ARG A 85 -6.19 0.84 15.91
CA ARG A 85 -7.18 0.25 16.83
C ARG A 85 -8.48 1.04 16.82
N ARG A 86 -8.40 2.37 16.91
CA ARG A 86 -9.58 3.25 16.92
C ARG A 86 -10.32 3.22 15.59
N GLY A 87 -9.60 3.23 14.46
CA GLY A 87 -10.18 3.11 13.12
C GLY A 87 -10.84 1.75 12.88
N TYR A 88 -10.20 0.67 13.32
CA TYR A 88 -10.77 -0.68 13.28
C TYR A 88 -12.09 -0.75 14.05
N ASP A 89 -12.13 -0.25 15.29
CA ASP A 89 -13.34 -0.22 16.11
C ASP A 89 -14.46 0.57 15.43
N ILE A 90 -14.13 1.68 14.77
CA ILE A 90 -15.10 2.48 13.99
C ILE A 90 -15.70 1.66 12.85
N VAL A 91 -14.89 0.98 12.02
CA VAL A 91 -15.41 0.14 10.93
C VAL A 91 -16.28 -0.98 11.47
N ARG A 92 -15.89 -1.60 12.60
CA ARG A 92 -16.64 -2.69 13.24
C ARG A 92 -17.99 -2.27 13.81
N LYS A 93 -18.25 -0.98 14.04
CA LYS A 93 -19.62 -0.48 14.35
C LYS A 93 -20.60 -0.74 13.21
N TYR A 94 -20.13 -0.80 11.96
CA TYR A 94 -20.99 -0.87 10.78
C TYR A 94 -20.95 -2.21 10.05
N SER A 95 -19.85 -2.97 10.18
CA SER A 95 -19.70 -4.27 9.54
C SER A 95 -18.67 -5.16 10.24
N ALA A 96 -19.04 -6.41 10.47
CA ALA A 96 -18.12 -7.46 10.92
C ALA A 96 -17.27 -8.03 9.76
N ASP A 97 -17.75 -7.91 8.52
CA ASP A 97 -17.18 -8.61 7.36
C ASP A 97 -16.26 -7.71 6.51
N THR A 98 -16.44 -6.39 6.56
CA THR A 98 -15.61 -5.45 5.78
C THR A 98 -14.16 -5.55 6.24
N TYR A 99 -13.23 -5.73 5.31
CA TYR A 99 -11.80 -5.76 5.63
C TYR A 99 -11.33 -4.38 6.10
N VAL A 100 -10.54 -4.35 7.18
CA VAL A 100 -9.84 -3.15 7.64
C VAL A 100 -8.39 -3.26 7.19
N ILE A 101 -7.94 -2.32 6.37
CA ILE A 101 -6.62 -2.34 5.76
C ILE A 101 -5.74 -1.28 6.43
N MET A 102 -4.50 -1.66 6.73
CA MET A 102 -3.54 -0.85 7.47
C MET A 102 -2.24 -0.80 6.68
N CYS A 103 -1.90 0.36 6.11
CA CYS A 103 -0.60 0.55 5.47
C CYS A 103 0.54 0.37 6.47
N GLN A 104 1.62 -0.28 6.01
CA GLN A 104 2.88 -0.29 6.73
C GLN A 104 3.36 1.13 7.08
N LEU A 105 4.11 1.26 8.18
CA LEU A 105 4.83 2.49 8.48
C LEU A 105 6.07 2.55 7.57
N LEU A 106 6.08 3.45 6.58
CA LEU A 106 7.19 3.59 5.65
C LEU A 106 8.47 3.96 6.39
N GLY A 107 9.54 3.18 6.15
CA GLY A 107 10.82 3.34 6.85
C GLY A 107 10.95 2.56 8.17
N ALA A 108 9.99 1.69 8.50
CA ALA A 108 10.05 0.72 9.59
C ALA A 108 9.88 -0.72 9.07
N ASP A 109 10.08 -1.74 9.93
CA ASP A 109 9.78 -3.14 9.58
C ASP A 109 8.25 -3.31 9.60
N PRO A 110 7.60 -3.76 8.50
CA PRO A 110 6.15 -3.98 8.49
C PRO A 110 5.66 -4.94 9.58
N SER A 111 6.53 -5.84 10.06
CA SER A 111 6.24 -6.77 11.16
C SER A 111 5.97 -6.07 12.48
N ASP A 112 6.31 -4.79 12.61
CA ASP A 112 5.98 -3.98 13.77
C ASP A 112 4.47 -3.89 13.99
N LEU A 113 3.63 -4.11 12.96
CA LEU A 113 2.17 -4.12 13.07
C LEU A 113 1.58 -5.52 13.37
N SER A 114 2.39 -6.58 13.36
CA SER A 114 1.90 -7.96 13.46
C SER A 114 1.18 -8.29 14.77
N ASP A 115 1.40 -7.55 15.85
CA ASP A 115 0.68 -7.73 17.13
C ASP A 115 -0.80 -7.31 17.04
N LEU A 116 -1.16 -6.47 16.06
CA LEU A 116 -2.55 -6.11 15.78
C LEU A 116 -3.35 -7.31 15.24
N GLY A 117 -2.68 -8.29 14.62
CA GLY A 117 -3.33 -9.51 14.13
C GLY A 117 -4.03 -10.32 15.22
N HIS A 118 -3.50 -10.34 16.45
CA HIS A 118 -4.16 -10.98 17.58
C HIS A 118 -5.45 -10.29 18.02
N GLN A 119 -5.61 -9.01 17.68
CA GLN A 119 -6.72 -8.16 18.12
C GLN A 119 -7.81 -8.06 17.05
N PHE A 120 -7.45 -8.20 15.78
CA PHE A 120 -8.32 -7.90 14.66
C PHE A 120 -8.75 -9.16 13.91
N SER A 121 -9.99 -9.15 13.45
CA SER A 121 -10.54 -10.12 12.49
C SER A 121 -10.84 -9.39 11.19
N ASN A 122 -10.72 -10.07 10.05
CA ASN A 122 -10.87 -9.46 8.72
C ASN A 122 -10.02 -8.19 8.59
N ALA A 123 -8.72 -8.32 8.84
CA ALA A 123 -7.76 -7.21 8.76
C ALA A 123 -6.58 -7.57 7.88
N ILE A 124 -6.02 -6.56 7.23
CA ILE A 124 -5.00 -6.69 6.19
C ILE A 124 -3.88 -5.68 6.47
N ILE A 125 -2.62 -6.09 6.36
CA ILE A 125 -1.48 -5.19 6.25
C ILE A 125 -1.22 -4.89 4.77
N ASP A 126 -1.14 -3.60 4.44
CA ASP A 126 -0.81 -3.14 3.08
C ASP A 126 0.68 -2.80 2.97
N LEU A 127 1.28 -3.24 1.86
CA LEU A 127 2.69 -3.18 1.54
C LEU A 127 2.92 -2.46 0.21
N HIS A 128 3.85 -1.51 0.22
CA HIS A 128 4.10 -0.62 -0.92
C HIS A 128 5.52 -0.87 -1.44
N TYR A 129 5.62 -1.45 -2.64
CA TYR A 129 6.88 -1.92 -3.19
C TYR A 129 7.27 -1.21 -4.48
N TYR A 130 8.34 -0.43 -4.35
CA TYR A 130 8.93 0.33 -5.45
C TYR A 130 10.44 0.07 -5.55
N ASN A 131 10.91 -0.17 -6.78
CA ASN A 131 12.34 -0.19 -7.12
C ASN A 131 12.76 1.13 -7.82
N VAL A 132 12.03 2.22 -7.58
CA VAL A 132 12.26 3.54 -8.20
C VAL A 132 12.88 4.54 -7.23
N PHE A 133 12.52 4.44 -5.94
CA PHE A 133 12.87 5.44 -4.94
C PHE A 133 14.14 5.08 -4.16
N GLY A 134 14.89 6.11 -3.76
CA GLY A 134 16.19 5.95 -3.10
C GLY A 134 17.35 5.77 -4.08
N SER A 135 18.58 5.89 -3.57
CA SER A 135 19.78 5.79 -4.41
C SER A 135 20.15 4.36 -4.78
N THR A 136 19.71 3.37 -4.00
CA THR A 136 20.15 1.98 -4.14
C THR A 136 19.80 1.37 -5.49
N PHE A 137 18.56 1.51 -5.96
CA PHE A 137 18.08 0.76 -7.14
C PHE A 137 18.63 1.27 -8.47
N ALA A 138 19.09 2.53 -8.53
CA ALA A 138 19.70 3.10 -9.73
C ALA A 138 21.06 2.47 -10.06
N ASP A 139 21.79 2.05 -9.02
CA ASP A 139 23.12 1.45 -9.14
C ASP A 139 23.08 -0.08 -9.36
N LEU A 140 21.93 -0.71 -9.11
CA LEU A 140 21.73 -2.14 -9.35
C LEU A 140 21.60 -2.43 -10.85
N SER A 141 22.24 -3.50 -11.31
CA SER A 141 21.98 -4.05 -12.64
C SER A 141 20.53 -4.55 -12.78
N VAL A 142 20.12 -4.82 -14.02
CA VAL A 142 18.82 -5.47 -14.32
C VAL A 142 18.64 -6.75 -13.50
N GLN A 143 19.66 -7.61 -13.44
CA GLN A 143 19.55 -8.88 -12.73
C GLN A 143 19.47 -8.68 -11.22
N GLU A 144 20.22 -7.73 -10.66
CA GLU A 144 20.18 -7.45 -9.22
C GLU A 144 18.82 -6.87 -8.80
N ASN A 145 18.19 -6.02 -9.62
CA ASN A 145 16.81 -5.57 -9.38
C ASN A 145 15.82 -6.74 -9.37
N ILE A 146 15.93 -7.68 -10.32
CA ILE A 146 15.07 -8.87 -10.38
C ILE A 146 15.33 -9.82 -9.20
N ASP A 147 16.59 -10.00 -8.81
CA ASP A 147 16.97 -10.84 -7.67
C ASP A 147 16.47 -10.23 -6.35
N TYR A 148 16.47 -8.90 -6.22
CA TYR A 148 15.92 -8.20 -5.06
C TYR A 148 14.43 -8.50 -4.87
N ILE A 149 13.64 -8.54 -5.95
CA ILE A 149 12.23 -8.97 -5.88
C ILE A 149 12.13 -10.43 -5.43
N ASN A 150 12.91 -11.32 -6.06
CA ASN A 150 12.82 -12.77 -5.80
C ASN A 150 13.34 -13.21 -4.44
N ARG A 151 14.13 -12.38 -3.77
CA ARG A 151 14.74 -12.65 -2.46
C ARG A 151 14.14 -11.78 -1.40
N GLU A 152 14.41 -10.48 -1.43
CA GLU A 152 14.13 -9.59 -0.30
C GLU A 152 12.62 -9.32 -0.17
N ARG A 153 11.94 -9.00 -1.28
CA ARG A 153 10.48 -8.80 -1.27
C ARG A 153 9.73 -10.08 -0.98
N ARG A 154 10.13 -11.20 -1.60
CA ARG A 154 9.56 -12.52 -1.31
C ARG A 154 9.70 -12.88 0.17
N GLN A 155 10.91 -12.74 0.74
CA GLN A 155 11.16 -13.08 2.14
C GLN A 155 10.31 -12.23 3.10
N GLU A 156 10.12 -10.93 2.79
CA GLU A 156 9.26 -10.05 3.58
C GLU A 156 7.79 -10.50 3.54
N ILE A 157 7.24 -10.80 2.36
CA ILE A 157 5.88 -11.32 2.20
C ILE A 157 5.74 -12.67 2.92
N GLU A 158 6.66 -13.61 2.72
CA GLU A 158 6.63 -14.93 3.37
C GLU A 158 6.66 -14.81 4.90
N LYS A 159 7.51 -13.93 5.44
CA LYS A 159 7.59 -13.65 6.88
C LYS A 159 6.26 -13.15 7.43
N LEU A 160 5.60 -12.23 6.74
CA LEU A 160 4.31 -11.66 7.17
C LEU A 160 3.17 -12.70 7.02
N ASN A 161 3.14 -13.45 5.92
CA ASN A 161 2.14 -14.51 5.68
C ASN A 161 2.08 -15.54 6.83
N VAL A 162 3.21 -15.84 7.46
CA VAL A 162 3.27 -16.79 8.59
C VAL A 162 3.28 -16.10 9.96
N GLY A 163 3.72 -14.83 10.02
CA GLY A 163 4.08 -14.12 11.25
C GLY A 163 3.15 -12.97 11.65
N SER A 164 2.16 -12.60 10.84
CA SER A 164 1.27 -11.47 11.11
C SER A 164 0.04 -11.81 11.96
N ASN A 165 0.07 -12.95 12.67
CA ASN A 165 -0.88 -13.32 13.72
C ASN A 165 -2.37 -13.23 13.34
N GLY A 166 -2.71 -13.43 12.07
CA GLY A 166 -4.09 -13.36 11.57
C GLY A 166 -4.37 -12.18 10.63
N LEU A 167 -3.44 -11.22 10.48
CA LEU A 167 -3.53 -10.26 9.38
C LEU A 167 -3.25 -10.96 8.05
N LEU A 168 -4.04 -10.64 7.04
CA LEU A 168 -3.70 -10.93 5.65
C LEU A 168 -2.69 -9.90 5.14
N THR A 169 -2.01 -10.21 4.05
CA THR A 169 -0.99 -9.38 3.40
C THR A 169 -1.49 -8.94 2.03
N PHE A 170 -1.33 -7.67 1.72
CA PHE A 170 -1.72 -7.08 0.44
C PHE A 170 -0.56 -6.24 -0.08
N VAL A 171 -0.24 -6.35 -1.37
CA VAL A 171 0.71 -5.43 -2.02
C VAL A 171 -0.11 -4.37 -2.76
N GLY A 172 -0.56 -3.35 -2.05
CA GLY A 172 -1.51 -2.34 -2.55
C GLY A 172 -0.91 -1.36 -3.54
N GLU A 173 0.41 -1.19 -3.52
CA GLU A 173 1.10 -0.36 -4.48
C GLU A 173 2.38 -1.00 -5.01
N TRP A 174 2.47 -1.10 -6.33
CA TRP A 174 3.68 -1.38 -7.09
C TRP A 174 3.52 -0.94 -8.54
N THR A 175 4.63 -0.83 -9.26
CA THR A 175 4.65 -0.43 -10.68
C THR A 175 5.70 -1.22 -11.45
N ASN A 176 5.63 -1.23 -12.78
CA ASN A 176 6.66 -1.82 -13.63
C ASN A 176 7.80 -0.83 -13.94
N GLU A 177 7.83 0.34 -13.32
CA GLU A 177 8.96 1.26 -13.37
C GLU A 177 10.04 0.89 -12.34
N TRP A 178 11.30 1.19 -12.68
CA TRP A 178 12.45 1.09 -11.77
C TRP A 178 13.42 2.26 -11.98
N ALA A 179 14.38 2.41 -11.07
CA ALA A 179 15.39 3.46 -11.17
C ALA A 179 16.44 3.20 -12.26
N PHE A 180 16.63 1.94 -12.67
CA PHE A 180 17.61 1.55 -13.67
C PHE A 180 17.32 2.17 -15.05
N ARG A 181 18.36 2.73 -15.69
CA ARG A 181 18.25 3.39 -17.01
C ARG A 181 18.81 2.51 -18.12
N GLY A 182 18.14 2.53 -19.28
CA GLY A 182 18.58 1.79 -20.48
C GLY A 182 18.08 0.34 -20.54
N ALA A 183 17.06 -0.01 -19.74
CA ALA A 183 16.38 -1.29 -19.83
C ALA A 183 15.74 -1.51 -21.21
N SER A 184 15.81 -2.74 -21.71
CA SER A 184 15.08 -3.17 -22.89
C SER A 184 13.64 -3.58 -22.54
N GLN A 185 12.79 -3.73 -23.56
CA GLN A 185 11.45 -4.31 -23.41
C GLN A 185 11.50 -5.68 -22.69
N ALA A 186 12.47 -6.52 -23.04
CA ALA A 186 12.63 -7.84 -22.45
C ALA A 186 13.02 -7.77 -20.96
N ASP A 187 13.74 -6.72 -20.55
CA ASP A 187 14.09 -6.51 -19.15
C ASP A 187 12.87 -6.12 -18.33
N TYR A 188 12.03 -5.21 -18.83
CA TYR A 188 10.74 -4.87 -18.21
C TYR A 188 9.80 -6.08 -18.11
N GLN A 189 9.75 -6.94 -19.14
CA GLN A 189 8.97 -8.19 -19.09
C GLN A 189 9.47 -9.15 -18.01
N ARG A 190 10.79 -9.27 -17.85
CA ARG A 190 11.40 -10.14 -16.83
C ARG A 190 11.17 -9.58 -15.42
N PHE A 191 11.28 -8.26 -15.25
CA PHE A 191 11.00 -7.58 -14.00
C PHE A 191 9.54 -7.68 -13.59
N GLY A 192 8.62 -7.29 -14.47
CA GLY A 192 7.18 -7.40 -14.25
C GLY A 192 6.74 -8.83 -13.94
N ARG A 193 7.34 -9.85 -14.59
CA ARG A 193 7.07 -11.26 -14.26
C ARG A 193 7.50 -11.63 -12.85
N ALA A 194 8.68 -11.19 -12.42
CA ALA A 194 9.17 -11.45 -11.06
C ALA A 194 8.26 -10.78 -10.03
N GLN A 195 7.86 -9.53 -10.27
CA GLN A 195 6.92 -8.80 -9.42
C GLN A 195 5.57 -9.51 -9.33
N LEU A 196 4.94 -9.83 -10.46
CA LEU A 196 3.66 -10.55 -10.47
C LEU A 196 3.75 -11.88 -9.71
N GLN A 197 4.82 -12.65 -9.93
CA GLN A 197 5.01 -13.93 -9.25
C GLN A 197 5.11 -13.76 -7.73
N VAL A 198 5.96 -12.83 -7.26
CA VAL A 198 6.23 -12.63 -5.83
C VAL A 198 5.06 -11.93 -5.14
N TYR A 199 4.53 -10.86 -5.72
CA TYR A 199 3.43 -10.09 -5.11
C TYR A 199 2.11 -10.88 -5.12
N GLY A 200 1.95 -11.83 -6.05
CA GLY A 200 0.86 -12.79 -6.01
C GLY A 200 0.94 -13.82 -4.87
N GLU A 201 2.07 -13.89 -4.15
CA GLU A 201 2.18 -14.71 -2.93
C GLU A 201 1.56 -14.01 -1.71
N ALA A 202 1.16 -12.73 -1.82
CA ALA A 202 0.41 -12.01 -0.79
C ALA A 202 -1.02 -12.57 -0.66
N THR A 203 -1.49 -12.73 0.57
CA THR A 203 -2.72 -13.50 0.89
C THR A 203 -4.03 -12.76 0.58
N ALA A 204 -3.97 -11.46 0.31
CA ALA A 204 -5.07 -10.63 -0.16
C ALA A 204 -4.82 -10.02 -1.55
N GLY A 205 -3.78 -10.49 -2.26
CA GLY A 205 -3.45 -10.10 -3.63
C GLY A 205 -2.62 -8.82 -3.72
N TRP A 206 -2.75 -8.12 -4.84
CA TRP A 206 -1.98 -6.92 -5.15
C TRP A 206 -2.80 -5.91 -5.98
N ALA A 207 -2.39 -4.65 -5.96
CA ALA A 207 -2.92 -3.59 -6.83
C ALA A 207 -1.78 -2.80 -7.48
N TYR A 208 -1.94 -2.52 -8.78
CA TYR A 208 -0.95 -1.78 -9.56
C TYR A 208 -1.18 -0.28 -9.46
N TRP A 209 -0.13 0.47 -9.16
CA TRP A 209 -0.13 1.93 -9.15
C TRP A 209 0.44 2.45 -10.49
N ASN A 210 -0.38 2.93 -11.43
CA ASN A 210 -1.84 3.13 -11.41
C ASN A 210 -2.48 2.59 -12.71
N TYR A 211 -3.81 2.62 -12.82
CA TYR A 211 -4.53 2.07 -13.96
C TYR A 211 -4.21 2.79 -15.29
N VAL A 212 -4.22 4.13 -15.30
CA VAL A 212 -3.96 4.98 -16.47
C VAL A 212 -3.27 6.27 -16.01
N ILE A 213 -2.35 6.80 -16.82
CA ILE A 213 -1.77 8.13 -16.65
C ILE A 213 -1.93 8.96 -17.93
N ASP A 214 -2.20 10.26 -17.80
CA ASP A 214 -2.24 11.20 -18.93
C ASP A 214 -0.88 11.86 -19.16
N ASP A 215 0.17 11.02 -19.19
CA ASP A 215 1.55 11.46 -19.48
C ASP A 215 2.36 10.32 -20.12
N SER A 216 2.70 10.49 -21.39
CA SER A 216 3.51 9.53 -22.17
C SER A 216 4.95 9.34 -21.66
N GLY A 217 5.43 10.19 -20.75
CA GLY A 217 6.73 10.07 -20.10
C GLY A 217 6.78 9.02 -19.00
N PHE A 218 5.61 8.54 -18.53
CA PHE A 218 5.48 7.64 -17.39
C PHE A 218 4.81 6.33 -17.77
N ASN A 219 5.09 5.82 -18.97
CA ASN A 219 4.44 4.62 -19.51
C ASN A 219 4.48 3.43 -18.55
N HIS A 220 5.57 3.25 -17.81
CA HIS A 220 5.71 2.14 -16.85
C HIS A 220 4.86 2.30 -15.58
N TRP A 221 4.28 3.48 -15.31
CA TRP A 221 3.28 3.73 -14.27
C TRP A 221 1.83 3.52 -14.75
N ASP A 222 1.62 3.27 -16.04
CA ASP A 222 0.30 3.05 -16.63
C ASP A 222 0.07 1.56 -16.86
N PHE A 223 -0.73 0.92 -16.00
CA PHE A 223 -1.03 -0.51 -16.11
C PHE A 223 -1.60 -0.87 -17.48
N LYS A 224 -2.54 -0.06 -18.00
CA LYS A 224 -3.20 -0.32 -19.28
C LYS A 224 -2.19 -0.32 -20.42
N GLN A 225 -1.27 0.64 -20.45
CA GLN A 225 -0.22 0.71 -21.45
C GLN A 225 0.81 -0.41 -21.29
N ASN A 226 1.23 -0.77 -20.06
CA ASN A 226 2.15 -1.89 -19.87
C ASN A 226 1.55 -3.20 -20.34
N PHE A 227 0.27 -3.42 -20.08
CA PHE A 227 -0.43 -4.63 -20.50
C PHE A 227 -0.63 -4.67 -22.02
N GLN A 228 -1.08 -3.57 -22.63
CA GLN A 228 -1.32 -3.51 -24.08
C GLN A 228 -0.01 -3.46 -24.90
N GLY A 229 1.03 -2.86 -24.34
CA GLY A 229 2.37 -2.72 -24.93
C GLY A 229 3.30 -3.89 -24.64
N ASP A 230 2.80 -4.97 -24.02
CA ASP A 230 3.56 -6.20 -23.75
C ASP A 230 4.75 -6.03 -22.79
N SER A 231 4.77 -4.97 -21.97
CA SER A 231 5.77 -4.76 -20.91
C SER A 231 5.42 -5.53 -19.64
N LEU A 232 4.13 -5.75 -19.40
CA LEU A 232 3.62 -6.58 -18.32
C LEU A 232 2.77 -7.71 -18.90
N GLN A 233 3.21 -8.95 -18.69
CA GLN A 233 2.58 -10.14 -19.24
C GLN A 233 1.94 -10.96 -18.12
N LYS A 234 0.81 -11.60 -18.43
CA LYS A 234 0.26 -12.64 -17.54
C LYS A 234 1.27 -13.76 -17.34
N LEU A 235 1.15 -14.47 -16.23
CA LEU A 235 1.92 -15.68 -16.03
C LEU A 235 1.52 -16.77 -17.04
N SER A 236 2.39 -17.76 -17.21
CA SER A 236 2.26 -18.80 -18.26
C SER A 236 0.99 -19.66 -18.14
N ASN A 237 0.33 -19.67 -16.98
CA ASN A 237 -0.98 -20.30 -16.75
C ASN A 237 -2.16 -19.42 -17.21
N GLY A 238 -1.91 -18.22 -17.73
CA GLY A 238 -2.95 -17.28 -18.17
C GLY A 238 -3.66 -16.53 -17.04
N GLU A 239 -3.24 -16.76 -15.80
CA GLU A 239 -3.79 -16.14 -14.61
C GLU A 239 -2.97 -14.89 -14.24
N TRP A 240 -3.70 -13.84 -13.85
CA TRP A 240 -3.19 -12.91 -12.85
C TRP A 240 -3.43 -13.66 -11.53
N ILE A 241 -2.39 -13.97 -10.77
CA ILE A 241 -2.50 -14.88 -9.60
C ILE A 241 -3.75 -14.57 -8.75
N SER A 242 -4.46 -15.64 -8.38
CA SER A 242 -5.76 -15.65 -7.69
C SER A 242 -5.70 -15.17 -6.26
#